data_AF-A0AAW9DJT0-F1
#
_entry.id   AF-A0AAW9DJT0-F1
#
_cell.length_a   1.000
_cell.length_b   1.000
_cell.length_c   1.000
_cell.angle_alpha   90.00
_cell.angle_beta   90.00
_cell.angle_gamma   90.00
#
_symmetry.space_group_name_H-M   'P 1'
#
loop_
_entity.id
_entity.type
_entity.pdbx_description
1 polymer ?
#
loop_
_entity_poly.entity_id
_entity_poly.type
_entity_poly.pdbx_seq_one_letter_code
_entity_poly.pdbx_strand_id
1 'polypeptide(L)'
;GKTATNQEMEETLDHIRQHLQTADPLIQWTMNQCLVEIAVAYPDYLEQGLAIGQELAVYVDMKVPKGCTSAYAPDWIEALLRRK
;
A
#
# COMPACT_ATOMS: atom_id res chain seq x y z
N GLY A 1 -6.92 17.10 -13.38
CA GLY A 1 -5.66 16.92 -12.62
C GLY A 1 -4.68 16.15 -13.48
N LYS A 2 -3.39 16.21 -13.20
CA LYS A 2 -2.42 15.32 -13.86
C LYS A 2 -2.67 13.89 -13.39
N THR A 3 -2.75 12.93 -14.31
CA THR A 3 -2.76 11.50 -14.00
C THR A 3 -1.34 10.99 -14.14
N ALA A 4 -0.87 10.16 -13.21
CA ALA A 4 0.42 9.50 -13.34
C ALA A 4 0.40 8.58 -14.57
N THR A 5 1.53 8.49 -15.26
CA THR A 5 1.74 7.53 -16.35
C THR A 5 1.95 6.13 -15.77
N ASN A 6 1.75 5.09 -16.60
CA ASN A 6 2.03 3.73 -16.16
C ASN A 6 3.48 3.52 -15.73
N GLN A 7 4.43 4.18 -16.41
CA GLN A 7 5.84 4.11 -16.05
C GLN A 7 6.09 4.69 -14.64
N GLU A 8 5.54 5.87 -14.33
CA GLU A 8 5.68 6.48 -13.00
C GLU A 8 5.08 5.57 -11.90
N MET A 9 3.99 4.86 -12.20
CA MET A 9 3.35 3.92 -11.28
C MET A 9 4.24 2.71 -11.01
N GLU A 10 4.79 2.09 -12.07
CA GLU A 10 5.69 0.93 -11.94
C GLU A 10 6.98 1.28 -11.20
N GLU A 11 7.59 2.42 -11.53
CA GLU A 11 8.80 2.90 -10.85
C GLU A 11 8.53 3.17 -9.36
N THR A 12 7.36 3.74 -9.04
CA THR A 12 6.95 3.98 -7.65
C THR A 12 6.75 2.67 -6.90
N LEU A 13 6.08 1.68 -7.50
CA LEU A 13 5.84 0.38 -6.88
C LEU A 13 7.13 -0.42 -6.67
N ASP A 14 8.08 -0.36 -7.62
CA ASP A 14 9.40 -0.96 -7.46
C ASP A 14 10.20 -0.30 -6.33
N HIS A 15 10.18 1.04 -6.26
CA HIS A 15 10.80 1.78 -5.16
C HIS A 15 10.20 1.40 -3.80
N ILE A 16 8.87 1.27 -3.72
CA ILE A 16 8.19 0.81 -2.50
C ILE A 16 8.63 -0.61 -2.15
N ARG A 17 8.64 -1.53 -3.12
CA ARG A 17 9.07 -2.93 -2.91
C ARG A 17 10.47 -3.00 -2.29
N GLN A 18 11.40 -2.20 -2.79
CA GLN A 18 12.81 -2.24 -2.37
C GLN A 18 13.08 -1.58 -1.02
N HIS A 19 12.32 -0.56 -0.64
CA HIS A 19 12.69 0.30 0.49
C HIS A 19 11.71 0.31 1.67
N LEU A 20 10.45 -0.09 1.48
CA LEU A 20 9.41 0.09 2.49
C LEU A 20 9.74 -0.59 3.82
N GLN A 21 10.25 -1.83 3.80
CA GLN A 21 10.57 -2.59 5.02
C GLN A 21 11.65 -1.92 5.90
N THR A 22 12.58 -1.20 5.28
CA THR A 22 13.76 -0.63 5.96
C THR A 22 13.68 0.87 6.16
N ALA A 23 12.65 1.53 5.63
CA ALA A 23 12.47 2.97 5.75
C ALA A 23 12.24 3.40 7.20
N ASP A 24 12.66 4.64 7.53
CA ASP A 24 12.34 5.26 8.81
C ASP A 24 10.82 5.28 9.05
N PRO A 25 10.33 5.17 10.31
CA PRO A 25 8.91 4.92 10.59
C PRO A 25 7.91 5.88 9.91
N LEU A 26 8.23 7.18 9.82
CA LEU A 26 7.38 8.17 9.16
C LEU A 26 7.36 7.98 7.64
N ILE A 27 8.51 7.66 7.05
CA ILE A 27 8.65 7.39 5.62
C ILE A 27 7.96 6.06 5.30
N GLN A 28 8.17 5.02 6.11
CA GLN A 28 7.52 3.73 5.98
C GLN A 28 5.99 3.86 6.01
N TRP A 29 5.44 4.64 6.93
CA TRP A 29 4.00 4.91 6.96
C TRP A 29 3.50 5.53 5.65
N THR A 30 4.21 6.56 5.18
CA THR A 30 3.84 7.30 3.97
C THR A 30 3.93 6.43 2.71
N MET A 31 4.98 5.61 2.60
CA MET A 31 5.16 4.65 1.51
C MET A 31 4.08 3.57 1.52
N ASN A 32 3.73 3.04 2.70
CA ASN A 32 2.66 2.06 2.84
C ASN A 32 1.30 2.64 2.45
N GLN A 33 1.01 3.87 2.86
CA GLN A 33 -0.21 4.57 2.43
C GLN A 33 -0.22 4.78 0.91
N CYS A 34 0.90 5.18 0.31
CA CYS A 34 1.02 5.34 -1.14
C CYS A 34 0.73 4.03 -1.89
N LEU A 35 1.29 2.90 -1.41
CA LEU A 35 0.99 1.57 -1.96
C LEU A 35 -0.51 1.25 -1.93
N VAL A 36 -1.15 1.49 -0.79
CA VAL A 36 -2.60 1.27 -0.62
C VAL A 36 -3.41 2.17 -1.54
N GLU A 37 -3.07 3.45 -1.63
CA GLU A 37 -3.77 4.41 -2.49
C GLU A 37 -3.64 4.04 -3.97
N ILE A 38 -2.45 3.63 -4.43
CA ILE A 38 -2.22 3.16 -5.80
C ILE A 38 -3.15 1.98 -6.10
N ALA A 39 -3.15 0.95 -5.25
CA ALA A 39 -3.94 -0.26 -5.47
C ALA A 39 -5.46 0.00 -5.47
N VAL A 40 -5.92 0.97 -4.66
CA VAL A 40 -7.35 1.30 -4.52
C VAL A 40 -7.83 2.28 -5.61
N ALA A 41 -6.96 3.17 -6.09
CA ALA A 41 -7.30 4.19 -7.08
C ALA A 41 -7.14 3.70 -8.52
N TYR A 42 -6.23 2.77 -8.77
CA TYR A 42 -5.90 2.29 -10.11
C TYR A 42 -6.08 0.75 -10.18
N PRO A 43 -7.23 0.27 -10.69
CA PRO A 43 -7.57 -1.16 -10.70
C PRO A 43 -6.51 -2.06 -11.36
N ASP A 44 -5.81 -1.55 -12.39
CA ASP A 44 -4.75 -2.28 -13.09
C ASP A 44 -3.55 -2.63 -12.19
N TYR A 45 -3.37 -1.92 -11.06
CA TYR A 45 -2.30 -2.15 -10.09
C TYR A 45 -2.78 -2.81 -8.79
N LEU A 46 -4.06 -3.20 -8.70
CA LEU A 46 -4.60 -3.82 -7.49
C LEU A 46 -3.87 -5.11 -7.13
N GLU A 47 -3.70 -6.01 -8.09
CA GLU A 47 -3.04 -7.30 -7.87
C GLU A 47 -1.58 -7.12 -7.45
N GLN A 48 -0.85 -6.22 -8.12
CA GLN A 48 0.54 -5.90 -7.79
C GLN A 48 0.67 -5.25 -6.40
N GLY A 49 -0.24 -4.35 -6.04
CA GLY A 49 -0.26 -3.72 -4.72
C GLY A 49 -0.52 -4.71 -3.59
N LEU A 50 -1.46 -5.65 -3.79
CA LEU A 50 -1.71 -6.75 -2.86
C LEU A 50 -0.49 -7.66 -2.73
N ALA A 51 0.15 -8.02 -3.83
CA ALA A 51 1.34 -8.87 -3.84
C ALA A 51 2.51 -8.22 -3.09
N ILE A 52 2.80 -6.94 -3.33
CA ILE A 52 3.86 -6.20 -2.60
C ILE A 52 3.52 -6.12 -1.11
N GLY A 53 2.27 -5.81 -0.76
CA GLY A 53 1.84 -5.75 0.64
C GLY A 53 2.03 -7.08 1.38
N GLN A 54 1.69 -8.19 0.72
CA GLN A 54 1.87 -9.55 1.25
C GLN A 54 3.35 -9.94 1.37
N GLU A 55 4.15 -9.66 0.33
CA GLU A 55 5.58 -9.94 0.28
C GLU A 55 6.31 -9.21 1.41
N LEU A 56 5.99 -7.94 1.63
CA LEU A 56 6.70 -7.11 2.59
C LEU A 56 6.22 -7.25 4.03
N ALA A 57 4.97 -7.69 4.23
CA ALA A 57 4.37 -7.93 5.55
C ALA A 57 4.51 -6.77 6.57
N VAL A 58 4.63 -5.54 6.09
CA VAL A 58 4.80 -4.37 6.97
C VAL A 58 3.49 -4.10 7.72
N TYR A 59 3.60 -3.85 9.03
CA TYR A 59 2.49 -3.71 9.97
C TYR A 59 1.60 -4.94 10.18
N VAL A 60 2.00 -6.14 9.70
CA VAL A 60 1.20 -7.38 9.88
C VAL A 60 0.92 -7.71 11.35
N ASP A 61 1.89 -7.47 12.24
CA ASP A 61 1.77 -7.74 13.68
C ASP A 61 1.24 -6.54 14.49
N MET A 62 0.92 -5.43 13.81
CA MET A 62 0.43 -4.23 14.50
C MET A 62 -0.94 -4.51 15.13
N LYS A 63 -1.06 -4.29 16.43
CA LYS A 63 -2.35 -4.46 17.12
C LYS A 63 -3.36 -3.42 16.64
N VAL A 64 -4.48 -3.89 16.10
CA VAL A 64 -5.57 -3.05 15.62
C VAL A 64 -6.70 -3.04 16.66
N PRO A 65 -7.04 -1.90 17.27
CA PRO A 65 -8.20 -1.78 18.14
C PRO A 65 -9.50 -2.13 17.41
N LYS A 66 -10.49 -2.65 18.15
CA LYS A 66 -11.80 -2.98 17.58
C LYS A 66 -12.42 -1.74 16.91
N GLY A 67 -12.84 -1.90 15.66
CA GLY A 67 -13.47 -0.84 14.86
C GLY A 67 -12.50 0.05 14.06
N CYS A 68 -11.18 -0.11 14.24
CA CYS A 68 -10.18 0.56 13.42
C CYS A 68 -9.81 -0.27 12.17
N THR A 69 -9.27 0.38 11.14
CA THR A 69 -8.72 -0.30 9.95
C THR A 69 -7.27 -0.71 10.22
N SER A 70 -6.88 -1.90 9.78
CA SER A 70 -5.49 -2.38 9.84
C SER A 70 -4.58 -1.53 8.95
N ALA A 71 -3.33 -1.33 9.36
CA ALA A 71 -2.32 -0.70 8.50
C ALA A 71 -1.56 -1.71 7.63
N TYR A 72 -1.78 -3.02 7.83
CA TYR A 72 -1.28 -4.03 6.91
C TYR A 72 -1.90 -3.80 5.53
N ALA A 73 -1.08 -3.54 4.52
CA ALA A 73 -1.55 -3.03 3.24
C ALA A 73 -2.67 -3.86 2.59
N PRO A 74 -2.61 -5.21 2.55
CA PRO A 74 -3.69 -6.01 1.98
C PRO A 74 -5.04 -5.82 2.69
N ASP A 75 -5.05 -5.82 4.02
CA ASP A 75 -6.26 -5.60 4.81
C ASP A 75 -6.79 -4.16 4.63
N TRP A 76 -5.88 -3.19 4.54
CA TRP A 76 -6.25 -1.78 4.34
C TRP A 76 -6.88 -1.57 2.97
N ILE A 77 -6.27 -2.12 1.91
CA ILE A 77 -6.80 -2.10 0.54
C ILE A 77 -8.21 -2.68 0.53
N GLU A 78 -8.38 -3.89 1.06
CA GLU A 78 -9.69 -4.56 1.09
C GLU A 78 -10.74 -3.73 1.87
N ALA A 79 -10.34 -3.15 3.01
CA ALA A 79 -11.22 -2.30 3.81
C ALA A 79 -11.65 -1.01 3.08
N LEU A 80 -10.77 -0.41 2.28
CA LEU A 80 -11.12 0.76 1.48
C LEU A 80 -11.98 0.39 0.26
N LEU A 81 -11.72 -0.73 -0.41
CA LEU A 81 -12.54 -1.22 -1.51
C LEU A 81 -13.97 -1.53 -1.06
N ARG A 82 -14.18 -2.08 0.15
CA ARG A 82 -15.53 -2.30 0.71
C ARG A 82 -16.31 -1.01 1.03
N ARG A 83 -15.61 0.12 1.16
CA ARG A 83 -16.21 1.43 1.49
C ARG A 83 -16.51 2.26 0.23
N LYS A 84 -15.87 1.94 -0.89
CA LYS A 84 -16.19 2.50 -2.21
C LYS A 84 -17.45 1.83 -2.75
#